data_AF-A0A0C3NDM7-F1
#
_entry.id   AF-A0A0C3NDM7-F1
#
_cell.length_a   1.000
_cell.length_b   1.000
_cell.length_c   1.000
_cell.angle_alpha   90.00
_cell.angle_beta   90.00
_cell.angle_gamma   90.00
#
_symmetry.space_group_name_H-M   'P 1'
#
loop_
_entity.id
_entity.type
_entity.pdbx_description
1 polymer ?
#
loop_
_entity_poly.entity_id
_entity_poly.type
_entity_poly.pdbx_seq_one_letter_code
_entity_poly.pdbx_strand_id
1 'polypeptide(L)'
;MSTLQFWKPGTAGPGSSLDRATETEENVVPSAPTSGAISIQSARERLPIFKHREKILYCIEKYGVIILVGQTGCGKTTQLPQYLYESGWAADGSVIACTQPRRVSATSVASRVATEVGSILGDEVRPPPPSPAVVLTRACKVGYTIRFEDVSDKERTRILYLTDGMLFRETLLDPLLSRYSVIM
;
A
#
# COMPACT_ATOMS: atom_id res chain seq x y z
N MET A 1 -16.92 -15.93 33.69
CA MET A 1 -15.75 -16.35 32.87
C MET A 1 -16.29 -16.89 31.55
N SER A 2 -16.28 -16.07 30.49
CA SER A 2 -16.71 -16.49 29.15
C SER A 2 -15.63 -17.34 28.50
N THR A 3 -15.88 -18.64 28.35
CA THR A 3 -15.04 -19.56 27.59
C THR A 3 -14.89 -19.07 26.16
N LEU A 4 -13.67 -18.71 25.76
CA LEU A 4 -13.31 -18.46 24.37
C LEU A 4 -13.44 -19.78 23.59
N GLN A 5 -14.55 -19.95 22.87
CA GLN A 5 -14.73 -21.08 21.96
C GLN A 5 -13.86 -20.90 20.73
N PHE A 6 -12.96 -21.86 20.51
CA PHE A 6 -12.14 -21.98 19.30
C PHE A 6 -13.05 -22.15 18.06
N TRP A 7 -12.84 -21.31 17.04
CA TRP A 7 -13.63 -21.29 15.81
C TRP A 7 -13.21 -22.41 14.85
N LYS A 8 -14.17 -23.21 14.37
CA LYS A 8 -13.93 -24.28 13.38
C LYS A 8 -14.27 -23.79 11.96
N PRO A 9 -13.50 -24.19 10.92
CA PRO A 9 -13.81 -23.85 9.53
C PRO A 9 -15.26 -24.23 9.17
N GLY A 10 -16.02 -23.27 8.65
CA GLY A 10 -17.43 -23.44 8.26
C GLY A 10 -18.47 -22.93 9.27
N THR A 11 -18.06 -22.41 10.44
CA THR A 11 -18.99 -21.74 11.36
C THR A 11 -19.03 -20.22 11.12
N ALA A 12 -20.18 -19.58 11.33
CA ALA A 12 -20.27 -18.12 11.23
C ALA A 12 -19.48 -17.47 12.38
N GLY A 13 -18.55 -16.58 12.04
CA GLY A 13 -17.75 -15.87 13.05
C GLY A 13 -18.60 -14.87 13.84
N PRO A 14 -18.28 -14.63 15.13
CA PRO A 14 -18.95 -13.58 15.89
C PRO A 14 -18.69 -12.22 15.21
N GLY A 15 -19.75 -11.57 14.73
CA GLY A 15 -19.69 -10.29 14.01
C GLY A 15 -20.19 -10.33 12.56
N SER A 16 -20.41 -11.50 11.97
CA SER A 16 -20.76 -11.61 10.53
C SER A 16 -22.09 -10.97 10.13
N SER A 17 -23.01 -10.71 11.08
CA SER A 17 -24.28 -10.02 10.79
C SER A 17 -24.18 -8.50 10.86
N LEU A 18 -23.18 -7.95 11.57
CA LEU A 18 -22.98 -6.51 11.72
C LEU A 18 -22.29 -5.91 10.49
N ASP A 19 -21.36 -6.63 9.87
CA ASP A 19 -20.67 -6.15 8.67
C ASP A 19 -21.58 -6.04 7.44
N ARG A 20 -22.69 -6.80 7.42
CA ARG A 20 -23.62 -6.83 6.28
C ARG A 20 -24.65 -5.69 6.28
N ALA A 21 -24.90 -5.06 7.43
CA ALA A 21 -25.95 -4.03 7.55
C ALA A 21 -25.53 -2.67 6.95
N THR A 22 -24.24 -2.46 6.68
CA THR A 22 -23.70 -1.22 6.09
C THR A 22 -23.50 -1.28 4.58
N GLU A 23 -23.77 -2.41 3.93
CA GLU A 23 -23.74 -2.55 2.47
C GLU A 23 -25.13 -2.27 1.89
N THR A 24 -25.58 -1.02 1.94
CA THR A 24 -26.65 -0.58 1.05
C THR A 24 -26.11 -0.67 -0.38
N GLU A 25 -26.67 -1.58 -1.17
CA GLU A 25 -26.30 -1.90 -2.54
C GLU A 25 -26.48 -0.73 -3.52
N GLU A 26 -25.59 0.26 -3.51
CA GLU A 26 -25.58 1.34 -4.52
C GLU A 26 -24.21 1.60 -5.17
N ASN A 27 -23.17 0.80 -4.92
CA ASN A 27 -21.88 0.96 -5.59
C ASN A 27 -21.49 -0.27 -6.41
N VAL A 28 -22.31 -0.60 -7.40
CA VAL A 28 -21.81 -1.32 -8.59
C VAL A 28 -20.92 -0.34 -9.35
N VAL A 29 -19.61 -0.39 -9.10
CA VAL A 29 -18.65 0.35 -9.92
C VAL A 29 -18.62 -0.32 -11.29
N PRO A 30 -19.02 0.36 -12.38
CA PRO A 30 -18.93 -0.25 -13.71
C PRO A 30 -17.45 -0.51 -14.01
N SER A 31 -17.15 -1.74 -14.40
CA SER A 31 -15.86 -2.11 -14.98
C SER A 31 -15.65 -1.32 -16.27
N ALA A 32 -14.80 -0.28 -16.13
CA ALA A 32 -14.15 0.55 -17.15
C ALA A 32 -14.99 1.10 -18.32
N PRO A 33 -15.10 2.43 -18.46
CA PRO A 33 -15.24 3.06 -19.76
C PRO A 33 -13.88 3.56 -20.25
N THR A 34 -13.49 3.06 -21.42
CA THR A 34 -12.55 3.74 -22.32
C THR A 34 -13.28 4.97 -22.86
N SER A 35 -12.87 6.19 -22.46
CA SER A 35 -12.97 7.48 -23.19
C SER A 35 -13.00 8.67 -22.22
N GLY A 36 -11.96 9.51 -22.27
CA GLY A 36 -11.74 10.68 -21.42
C GLY A 36 -10.67 10.40 -20.37
N ALA A 37 -9.47 10.96 -20.54
CA ALA A 37 -8.35 10.78 -19.62
C ALA A 37 -8.66 11.43 -18.26
N ILE A 38 -9.33 10.69 -17.39
CA ILE A 38 -9.46 11.05 -15.98
C ILE A 38 -8.04 11.19 -15.45
N SER A 39 -7.76 12.30 -14.76
CA SER A 39 -6.45 12.50 -14.14
C SER A 39 -6.16 11.35 -13.18
N ILE A 40 -4.88 10.96 -13.07
CA ILE A 40 -4.46 9.89 -12.15
C ILE A 40 -4.98 10.16 -10.73
N GLN A 41 -5.00 11.44 -10.32
CA GLN A 41 -5.51 11.87 -9.03
C GLN A 41 -7.01 11.64 -8.87
N SER A 42 -7.82 12.02 -9.85
CA SER A 42 -9.27 11.76 -9.83
C SER A 42 -9.60 10.26 -9.88
N ALA A 43 -8.75 9.44 -10.48
CA ALA A 43 -8.89 7.98 -10.43
C ALA A 43 -8.61 7.41 -9.02
N ARG A 44 -7.61 7.96 -8.30
CA ARG A 44 -7.28 7.58 -6.92
C ARG A 44 -8.42 7.92 -5.94
N GLU A 45 -9.02 9.09 -6.09
CA GLU A 45 -10.13 9.56 -5.24
C GLU A 45 -11.40 8.72 -5.36
N ARG A 46 -11.60 8.05 -6.50
CA ARG A 46 -12.75 7.16 -6.74
C ARG A 46 -12.61 5.80 -6.06
N LEU A 47 -11.41 5.43 -5.61
CA LEU A 47 -11.19 4.13 -4.96
C LEU A 47 -11.88 4.09 -3.60
N PRO A 48 -12.58 3.00 -3.23
CA PRO A 48 -13.28 2.90 -1.95
C PRO A 48 -12.41 3.20 -0.73
N ILE A 49 -11.12 2.84 -0.76
CA ILE A 49 -10.17 3.11 0.35
C ILE A 49 -10.00 4.61 0.64
N PHE A 50 -10.21 5.49 -0.35
CA PHE A 50 -10.01 6.93 -0.20
C PHE A 50 -10.91 7.53 0.89
N LYS A 51 -12.18 7.10 0.95
CA LYS A 51 -13.15 7.54 1.98
C LYS A 51 -12.74 7.19 3.40
N HIS A 52 -11.81 6.24 3.55
CA HIS A 52 -11.35 5.74 4.86
C HIS A 52 -9.91 6.17 5.18
N ARG A 53 -9.28 7.01 4.35
CA ARG A 53 -7.86 7.42 4.50
C ARG A 53 -7.52 7.88 5.91
N GLU A 54 -8.25 8.86 6.44
CA GLU A 54 -7.98 9.44 7.76
C GLU A 54 -8.17 8.42 8.89
N LYS A 55 -9.23 7.62 8.82
CA LYS A 55 -9.50 6.56 9.81
C LYS A 55 -8.39 5.51 9.81
N ILE A 56 -7.89 5.14 8.64
CA ILE A 56 -6.78 4.19 8.51
C ILE A 56 -5.51 4.77 9.11
N LEU A 57 -5.14 6.01 8.76
CA LEU A 57 -3.95 6.67 9.32
C LEU A 57 -4.03 6.81 10.85
N TYR A 58 -5.19 7.21 11.39
CA TYR A 58 -5.41 7.26 12.83
C TYR A 58 -5.19 5.90 13.50
N CYS A 59 -5.69 4.81 12.90
CA CYS A 59 -5.47 3.47 13.44
C CYS A 59 -3.98 3.12 13.45
N ILE A 60 -3.25 3.43 12.36
CA ILE A 60 -1.81 3.13 12.21
C ILE A 60 -0.97 3.87 13.26
N GLU A 61 -1.27 5.14 13.53
CA GLU A 61 -0.62 5.90 14.60
C GLU A 61 -0.89 5.33 16.00
N LYS A 62 -2.06 4.73 16.21
CA LYS A 62 -2.51 4.29 17.53
C LYS A 62 -2.15 2.84 17.85
N TYR A 63 -2.11 1.96 16.86
CA TYR A 63 -1.99 0.52 17.05
C TYR A 63 -0.81 -0.03 16.25
N GLY A 64 0.08 -0.79 16.92
CA GLY A 64 1.23 -1.41 16.27
C GLY A 64 0.89 -2.55 15.31
N VAL A 65 -0.33 -3.11 15.36
CA VAL A 65 -0.80 -4.15 14.43
C VAL A 65 -2.25 -3.87 14.05
N ILE A 66 -2.54 -3.89 12.75
CA ILE A 66 -3.88 -3.61 12.19
C ILE A 66 -4.23 -4.65 11.14
N ILE A 67 -5.48 -5.09 11.17
CA ILE A 67 -6.05 -5.94 10.14
C ILE A 67 -6.94 -5.08 9.25
N LEU A 68 -6.50 -4.83 8.02
CA LEU A 68 -7.28 -4.08 7.04
C LEU A 68 -8.01 -5.03 6.09
N VAL A 69 -9.33 -5.05 6.19
CA VAL A 69 -10.20 -5.87 5.32
C VAL A 69 -10.84 -5.00 4.24
N GLY A 70 -10.89 -5.51 3.01
CA GLY A 70 -11.62 -4.88 1.91
C GLY A 70 -11.58 -5.73 0.66
N GLN A 71 -12.54 -5.55 -0.25
CA GLN A 71 -12.61 -6.32 -1.49
C GLN A 71 -11.41 -6.08 -2.42
N THR A 72 -11.12 -7.01 -3.33
CA THR A 72 -10.09 -6.82 -4.36
C THR A 72 -10.44 -5.60 -5.22
N GLY A 73 -9.44 -4.79 -5.59
CA GLY A 73 -9.66 -3.57 -6.37
C GLY A 73 -10.04 -2.33 -5.56
N CYS A 74 -10.25 -2.45 -4.24
CA CYS A 74 -10.57 -1.28 -3.42
C CYS A 74 -9.41 -0.29 -3.18
N GLY A 75 -8.18 -0.66 -3.58
CA GLY A 75 -7.00 0.20 -3.51
C GLY A 75 -6.01 -0.07 -2.35
N LYS A 76 -6.17 -1.16 -1.58
CA LYS A 76 -5.27 -1.50 -0.45
C LYS A 76 -3.79 -1.44 -0.81
N THR A 77 -3.38 -2.28 -1.76
CA THR A 77 -1.97 -2.46 -2.11
C THR A 77 -1.39 -1.27 -2.87
N THR A 78 -2.22 -0.45 -3.53
CA THR A 78 -1.73 0.71 -4.29
C THR A 78 -1.71 1.99 -3.46
N GLN A 79 -2.78 2.28 -2.71
CA GLN A 79 -2.96 3.59 -2.06
C GLN A 79 -2.42 3.64 -0.63
N LEU A 80 -2.53 2.55 0.14
CA LEU A 80 -2.09 2.56 1.53
C LEU A 80 -0.60 2.92 1.71
N PRO A 81 0.33 2.37 0.89
CA PRO A 81 1.75 2.74 0.99
C PRO A 81 2.00 4.20 0.64
N GLN A 82 1.21 4.76 -0.29
CA GLN A 82 1.28 6.18 -0.65
C GLN A 82 0.79 7.06 0.51
N TYR A 83 -0.32 6.69 1.18
CA TYR A 83 -0.80 7.43 2.35
C TYR A 83 0.21 7.45 3.48
N LEU A 84 0.83 6.29 3.77
CA LEU A 84 1.90 6.16 4.76
C LEU A 84 3.08 7.08 4.43
N TYR A 85 3.55 7.03 3.19
CA TYR A 85 4.64 7.89 2.71
C TYR A 85 4.28 9.39 2.82
N GLU A 86 3.10 9.78 2.36
CA GLU A 86 2.59 11.15 2.43
C GLU A 86 2.45 11.64 3.89
N SER A 87 2.14 10.74 4.84
CA SER A 87 2.08 11.03 6.28
C SER A 87 3.44 11.00 6.99
N GLY A 88 4.55 10.78 6.28
CA GLY A 88 5.89 10.91 6.85
C GLY A 88 6.44 9.64 7.53
N TRP A 89 5.81 8.48 7.36
CA TRP A 89 6.29 7.20 7.90
C TRP A 89 7.65 6.74 7.33
N ALA A 90 8.17 7.44 6.32
CA ALA A 90 9.45 7.18 5.70
C ALA A 90 10.39 8.41 5.77
N ALA A 91 10.10 9.39 6.65
CA ALA A 91 10.76 10.68 6.70
C ALA A 91 12.18 10.63 7.31
N ASP A 92 12.44 9.66 8.17
CA ASP A 92 13.72 9.35 8.81
C ASP A 92 14.66 8.53 7.92
N GLY A 93 14.22 8.16 6.70
CA GLY A 93 14.94 7.27 5.81
C GLY A 93 14.46 5.82 5.87
N SER A 94 13.52 5.49 6.75
CA SER A 94 12.89 4.17 6.82
C SER A 94 12.10 3.84 5.56
N VAL A 95 11.84 2.54 5.35
CA VAL A 95 11.15 2.00 4.17
C VAL A 95 9.79 1.44 4.56
N ILE A 96 8.79 1.67 3.71
CA ILE A 96 7.48 1.03 3.78
C ILE A 96 7.53 -0.22 2.89
N ALA A 97 7.48 -1.40 3.52
CA ALA A 97 7.47 -2.69 2.85
C ALA A 97 6.05 -3.16 2.55
N CYS A 98 5.82 -3.57 1.30
CA CYS A 98 4.55 -4.13 0.83
C CYS A 98 4.81 -5.53 0.26
N THR A 99 4.51 -6.55 1.06
CA THR A 99 4.70 -7.93 0.65
C THR A 99 3.66 -8.34 -0.39
N GLN A 100 4.06 -9.17 -1.35
CA GLN A 100 3.20 -9.72 -2.38
C GLN A 100 3.50 -11.21 -2.58
N PRO A 101 2.49 -12.09 -2.57
CA PRO A 101 2.72 -13.54 -2.64
C PRO A 101 3.25 -13.99 -4.01
N ARG A 102 3.13 -13.14 -5.04
CA ARG A 102 3.51 -13.47 -6.43
C ARG A 102 4.47 -12.42 -6.98
N ARG A 103 5.50 -12.89 -7.69
CA ARG A 103 6.47 -12.04 -8.39
C ARG A 103 5.79 -11.02 -9.31
N VAL A 104 4.86 -11.48 -10.14
CA VAL A 104 4.12 -10.62 -11.08
C VAL A 104 3.29 -9.55 -10.38
N SER A 105 2.81 -9.81 -9.15
CA SER A 105 2.07 -8.82 -8.37
C SER A 105 3.02 -7.76 -7.80
N ALA A 106 4.18 -8.16 -7.27
CA ALA A 106 5.19 -7.21 -6.79
C ALA A 106 5.64 -6.25 -7.91
N THR A 107 5.98 -6.80 -9.08
CA THR A 107 6.50 -5.99 -10.20
C THR A 107 5.45 -5.08 -10.82
N SER A 108 4.24 -5.60 -11.09
CA SER A 108 3.16 -4.82 -11.71
C SER A 108 2.62 -3.73 -10.80
N VAL A 109 2.46 -4.01 -9.51
CA VAL A 109 1.97 -3.01 -8.56
C VAL A 109 3.03 -1.93 -8.30
N ALA A 110 4.31 -2.30 -8.19
CA ALA A 110 5.38 -1.31 -8.11
C ALA A 110 5.36 -0.37 -9.31
N SER A 111 5.25 -0.91 -10.54
CA SER A 111 5.18 -0.12 -11.77
C SER A 111 3.99 0.82 -11.82
N ARG A 112 2.82 0.31 -11.40
CA ARG A 112 1.61 1.10 -11.30
C ARG A 112 1.78 2.25 -10.31
N VAL A 113 2.27 1.98 -9.10
CA VAL A 113 2.41 3.00 -8.06
C VAL A 113 3.51 3.99 -8.40
N ALA A 114 4.62 3.56 -9.02
CA ALA A 114 5.64 4.47 -9.54
C ALA A 114 5.04 5.50 -10.50
N THR A 115 4.19 5.03 -11.42
CA THR A 115 3.45 5.89 -12.36
C THR A 115 2.51 6.85 -11.61
N GLU A 116 1.82 6.38 -10.58
CA GLU A 116 0.87 7.19 -9.80
C GLU A 116 1.54 8.33 -9.02
N VAL A 117 2.75 8.09 -8.50
CA VAL A 117 3.53 9.10 -7.76
C VAL A 117 4.43 9.97 -8.65
N GLY A 118 4.42 9.74 -9.96
CA GLY A 118 5.26 10.46 -10.91
C GLY A 118 6.76 10.11 -10.82
N SER A 119 7.09 8.91 -10.35
CA SER A 119 8.46 8.39 -10.28
C SER A 119 8.73 7.38 -11.41
N ILE A 120 9.97 7.32 -11.89
CA ILE A 120 10.43 6.23 -12.75
C ILE A 120 10.85 5.08 -11.83
N LEU A 121 10.36 3.87 -12.11
CA LEU A 121 10.77 2.66 -11.39
C LEU A 121 12.31 2.55 -11.35
N GLY A 122 12.88 2.51 -10.16
CA GLY A 122 14.32 2.26 -10.00
C GLY A 122 15.27 3.40 -10.41
N ASP A 123 14.80 4.49 -11.01
CA ASP A 123 15.66 5.58 -11.53
C ASP A 123 15.53 6.91 -10.75
N GLU A 124 16.44 7.86 -11.00
CA GLU A 124 16.49 9.16 -10.33
C GLU A 124 15.22 9.99 -10.57
N VAL A 125 14.66 10.53 -9.49
CA VAL A 125 13.67 11.60 -9.59
C VAL A 125 14.35 12.80 -10.22
N ARG A 126 14.08 13.04 -11.51
CA ARG A 126 14.50 14.25 -12.20
C ARG A 126 13.94 15.43 -11.39
N PRO A 127 14.76 16.42 -10.98
CA PRO A 127 14.25 17.58 -10.26
C PRO A 127 13.16 18.25 -11.10
N PRO A 128 12.03 18.68 -10.51
CA PRO A 128 11.00 19.38 -11.25
C PRO A 128 11.60 20.66 -11.85
N PRO A 129 11.15 21.09 -13.05
CA PRO A 129 11.51 22.41 -13.56
C PRO A 129 11.11 23.47 -12.53
N PRO A 130 11.89 24.56 -12.38
CA PRO A 130 11.59 25.61 -11.42
C PRO A 130 10.30 26.31 -11.83
N SER A 131 9.16 25.84 -11.33
CA SER A 131 7.85 26.46 -11.48
C SER A 131 7.24 26.64 -10.09
N PRO A 132 6.81 27.87 -9.72
CA PRO A 132 6.47 28.24 -8.36
C PRO A 132 5.15 27.65 -7.83
N ALA A 133 4.51 26.72 -8.55
CA ALA A 133 3.18 26.21 -8.21
C ALA A 133 3.13 24.72 -7.83
N VAL A 134 4.24 23.98 -7.90
CA VAL A 134 4.25 22.56 -7.52
C VAL A 134 4.74 22.44 -6.10
N VAL A 135 3.80 22.32 -5.17
CA VAL A 135 4.04 21.90 -3.79
C VAL A 135 5.00 20.71 -3.81
N LEU A 136 6.06 20.81 -3.01
CA LEU A 136 7.12 19.82 -2.80
C LEU A 136 6.54 18.44 -2.45
N THR A 137 6.11 17.66 -3.45
CA THR A 137 6.00 16.21 -3.31
C THR A 137 7.43 15.69 -3.28
N ARG A 138 7.96 15.43 -2.08
CA ARG A 138 9.26 14.76 -1.90
C ARG A 138 9.34 13.58 -2.86
N ALA A 139 10.35 13.58 -3.71
CA ALA A 139 10.76 12.52 -4.61
C ALA A 139 10.59 11.11 -3.99
N CYS A 140 9.44 10.47 -4.17
CA CYS A 140 9.16 9.15 -3.63
C CYS A 140 9.65 8.11 -4.63
N LYS A 141 10.79 7.47 -4.37
CA LYS A 141 11.23 6.37 -5.24
C LYS A 141 10.52 5.08 -4.82
N VAL A 142 9.81 4.49 -5.78
CA VAL A 142 9.17 3.17 -5.65
C VAL A 142 10.10 2.13 -6.25
N GLY A 143 10.31 1.03 -5.55
CA GLY A 143 11.13 -0.08 -6.01
C GLY A 143 10.47 -1.43 -5.76
N TYR A 144 11.07 -2.49 -6.30
CA TYR A 144 10.68 -3.84 -5.95
C TYR A 144 11.86 -4.79 -5.81
N THR A 145 11.67 -5.85 -5.02
CA THR A 145 12.67 -6.91 -4.83
C THR A 145 12.00 -8.28 -4.89
N ILE A 146 12.40 -9.08 -5.88
CA ILE A 146 11.94 -10.45 -6.07
C ILE A 146 13.13 -11.40 -6.17
N ARG A 147 12.87 -12.70 -6.14
CA ARG A 147 13.95 -13.67 -6.32
C ARG A 147 14.64 -13.46 -7.67
N PHE A 148 15.96 -13.25 -7.61
CA PHE A 148 16.87 -13.00 -8.74
C PHE A 148 16.78 -11.62 -9.40
N GLU A 149 16.00 -10.69 -8.86
CA GLU A 149 15.85 -9.35 -9.45
C GLU A 149 15.54 -8.33 -8.35
N ASP A 150 16.39 -7.31 -8.24
CA ASP A 150 16.24 -6.22 -7.28
C ASP A 150 16.30 -4.88 -8.03
N VAL A 151 15.15 -4.21 -8.11
CA VAL A 151 14.98 -2.89 -8.73
C VAL A 151 14.59 -1.92 -7.63
N SER A 152 15.45 -1.83 -6.62
CA SER A 152 15.34 -0.90 -5.52
C SER A 152 16.67 -0.21 -5.25
N ASP A 153 16.59 0.99 -4.68
CA ASP A 153 17.73 1.80 -4.30
C ASP A 153 17.70 1.97 -2.78
N LYS A 154 18.73 1.46 -2.10
CA LYS A 154 18.74 1.40 -0.64
C LYS A 154 18.65 2.77 0.01
N GLU A 155 19.18 3.82 -0.63
CA GLU A 155 19.20 5.16 -0.07
C GLU A 155 17.96 5.96 -0.44
N ARG A 156 17.36 5.68 -1.61
CA ARG A 156 16.27 6.52 -2.16
C ARG A 156 14.91 5.85 -2.15
N THR A 157 14.81 4.53 -2.26
CA THR A 157 13.53 3.83 -2.25
C THR A 157 12.87 3.96 -0.88
N ARG A 158 11.61 4.40 -0.87
CA ARG A 158 10.80 4.60 0.35
C ARG A 158 9.55 3.74 0.37
N ILE A 159 9.06 3.33 -0.80
CA ILE A 159 8.02 2.31 -0.95
C ILE A 159 8.63 1.13 -1.68
N LEU A 160 8.68 -0.02 -1.01
CA LEU A 160 9.29 -1.25 -1.53
C LEU A 160 8.24 -2.35 -1.66
N TYR A 161 8.03 -2.85 -2.87
CA TYR A 161 7.23 -4.05 -3.10
C TYR A 161 8.13 -5.27 -3.16
N LEU A 162 7.87 -6.29 -2.35
CA LEU A 162 8.74 -7.45 -2.32
C LEU A 162 7.94 -8.74 -2.18
N THR A 163 8.51 -9.84 -2.66
CA THR A 163 7.90 -11.15 -2.37
C THR A 163 8.16 -11.56 -0.93
N ASP A 164 7.23 -12.29 -0.32
CA ASP A 164 7.31 -12.76 1.07
C ASP A 164 8.65 -13.47 1.36
N GLY A 165 9.12 -14.29 0.42
CA GLY A 165 10.40 -15.00 0.54
C GLY A 165 11.64 -14.09 0.55
N MET A 166 11.57 -12.90 -0.08
CA MET A 166 12.65 -11.91 0.00
C MET A 166 12.66 -11.23 1.36
N LEU A 167 11.49 -10.86 1.91
CA LEU A 167 11.40 -10.32 3.27
C LEU A 167 11.87 -11.36 4.31
N PHE A 168 11.42 -12.61 4.19
CA PHE A 168 11.87 -13.69 5.06
C PHE A 168 13.39 -13.88 5.01
N ARG A 169 13.99 -13.80 3.82
CA ARG A 169 15.45 -13.86 3.69
C ARG A 169 16.14 -12.68 4.39
N GLU A 170 15.57 -11.47 4.33
CA GLU A 170 16.10 -10.31 5.05
C GLU A 170 16.07 -10.52 6.57
N THR A 171 15.04 -11.18 7.12
CA THR A 171 14.99 -11.48 8.57
C THR A 171 16.16 -12.33 9.07
N LEU A 172 16.81 -13.10 8.19
CA LEU A 172 17.99 -13.89 8.56
C LEU A 172 19.25 -13.01 8.74
N LEU A 173 19.28 -11.83 8.12
CA LEU A 173 20.37 -10.87 8.23
C LEU A 173 20.07 -9.79 9.27
N ASP A 174 18.84 -9.31 9.29
CA ASP A 174 18.32 -8.35 10.26
C ASP A 174 17.01 -8.89 10.86
N PRO A 175 17.06 -9.62 11.98
CA PRO A 175 15.88 -10.19 12.63
C PRO A 175 14.89 -9.15 13.15
N LEU A 176 15.33 -7.90 13.36
CA LEU A 176 14.49 -6.80 13.81
C LEU A 176 13.86 -6.03 12.65
N LEU A 177 14.30 -6.30 11.41
CA LEU A 177 13.81 -5.61 10.21
C LEU A 177 13.90 -4.08 10.37
N SER A 178 14.99 -3.62 10.99
CA SER A 178 15.21 -2.25 11.48
C SER A 178 15.15 -1.16 10.42
N ARG A 179 15.32 -1.53 9.14
CA ARG A 179 15.16 -0.61 8.00
C ARG A 179 13.71 -0.23 7.69
N TYR A 180 12.73 -0.96 8.22
CA TYR A 180 11.33 -0.80 7.89
C TYR A 180 10.57 -0.12 9.01
N SER A 181 9.80 0.92 8.68
CA SER A 181 8.88 1.55 9.62
C SER A 181 7.50 0.89 9.61
N VAL A 182 7.08 0.38 8.45
CA VAL A 182 5.82 -0.35 8.27
C VAL A 182 6.06 -1.54 7.35
N ILE A 183 5.46 -2.67 7.70
CA ILE A 183 5.43 -3.88 6.88
C ILE A 183 3.97 -4.28 6.69
N MET A 184 3.57 -4.48 5.44
CA MET A 184 2.22 -4.87 5.03
C MET A 184 2.20 -6.18 4.27
#